data_AF-A0A9J6FVP8-F1
#
_entry.id   AF-A0A9J6FVP8-F1
#
_cell.length_a   1.000
_cell.length_b   1.000
_cell.length_c   1.000
_cell.angle_alpha   90.00
_cell.angle_beta   90.00
_cell.angle_gamma   90.00
#
_symmetry.space_group_name_H-M   'P 1'
#
loop_
_entity.id
_entity.type
_entity.pdbx_description
1 polymer ?
#
loop_
_entity_poly.entity_id
_entity_poly.type
_entity_poly.pdbx_seq_one_letter_code
_entity_poly.pdbx_strand_id
1 'polypeptide(L)'
;MAGNDCTDASESYDMGKEPLLAYSEILQWYRNSRRSMPPPHPGLTRTEAVLFRQLQTHSVLTPALARYVCPEVYATDICRLCQEARATLVHLLWNCQPPTSNTTTFPPQFEAAMRSEDYDTQARATDYSTTH
;
A
#
# COMPACT_ATOMS: atom_id res chain seq x y z
N MET A 1 9.41 -61.28 -33.35
CA MET A 1 8.18 -60.46 -33.36
C MET A 1 8.39 -59.35 -32.36
N ALA A 2 8.71 -58.16 -32.86
CA ALA A 2 8.84 -56.96 -32.05
C ALA A 2 7.43 -56.41 -31.80
N GLY A 3 7.09 -56.21 -30.54
CA GLY A 3 5.91 -55.50 -30.10
C GLY A 3 6.29 -54.74 -28.85
N ASN A 4 6.93 -53.58 -29.03
CA ASN A 4 7.16 -52.64 -27.94
C ASN A 4 5.78 -52.13 -27.51
N ASP A 5 5.40 -52.50 -26.30
CA ASP A 5 4.24 -51.97 -25.60
C ASP A 5 4.61 -50.55 -25.14
N CYS A 6 4.18 -49.55 -25.93
CA CYS A 6 4.28 -48.16 -25.56
C CYS A 6 3.26 -47.90 -24.45
N THR A 7 3.67 -48.05 -23.19
CA THR A 7 2.94 -47.47 -22.07
C THR A 7 3.05 -45.95 -22.20
N ASP A 8 1.98 -45.39 -22.77
CA ASP A 8 1.73 -43.96 -22.88
C ASP A 8 1.90 -43.33 -21.49
N ALA A 9 2.84 -42.40 -21.40
CA ALA A 9 3.09 -41.67 -20.18
C ALA A 9 1.79 -40.94 -19.84
N SER A 10 1.21 -41.26 -18.69
CA SER A 10 0.11 -40.50 -18.11
C SER A 10 0.59 -39.08 -17.85
N GLU A 11 0.51 -38.22 -18.85
CA GLU A 11 0.65 -36.79 -18.74
C GLU A 11 -0.47 -36.32 -17.81
N SER A 12 -0.10 -36.04 -16.57
CA SER A 12 -0.99 -35.40 -15.62
C SER A 12 -1.24 -33.97 -16.13
N TYR A 13 -2.35 -33.78 -16.82
CA TYR A 13 -2.85 -32.44 -17.13
C TYR A 13 -3.13 -31.74 -15.81
N ASP A 14 -2.32 -30.73 -15.50
CA ASP A 14 -2.53 -29.81 -14.39
C ASP A 14 -3.84 -29.04 -14.64
N MET A 15 -4.95 -29.58 -14.14
CA MET A 15 -6.30 -28.98 -14.15
C MET A 15 -6.36 -27.77 -13.20
N GLY A 16 -5.43 -26.83 -13.35
CA GLY A 16 -5.14 -25.81 -12.33
C GLY A 16 -5.44 -24.37 -12.73
N LYS A 17 -5.57 -24.04 -14.02
CA LYS A 17 -5.98 -22.70 -14.51
C LYS A 17 -6.39 -22.80 -15.97
N GLU A 18 -7.63 -22.42 -16.28
CA GLU A 18 -8.04 -22.17 -17.66
C GLU A 18 -7.06 -21.17 -18.30
N PRO A 19 -6.57 -21.44 -19.52
CA PRO A 19 -5.67 -20.52 -20.21
C PRO A 19 -6.38 -19.19 -20.43
N LEU A 20 -5.70 -18.08 -20.11
CA LEU A 20 -6.20 -16.73 -20.36
C LEU A 20 -6.09 -16.46 -21.86
N LEU A 21 -7.22 -16.49 -22.58
CA LEU A 21 -7.24 -16.40 -24.04
C LEU A 21 -7.59 -14.99 -24.52
N ALA A 22 -8.45 -14.26 -23.80
CA ALA A 22 -8.81 -12.91 -24.18
C ALA A 22 -7.75 -11.90 -23.75
N TYR A 23 -7.47 -10.91 -24.60
CA TYR A 23 -6.51 -9.85 -24.30
C TYR A 23 -6.83 -9.11 -22.98
N SER A 24 -8.11 -8.86 -22.70
CA SER A 24 -8.57 -8.24 -21.45
C SER A 24 -8.24 -9.08 -20.21
N GLU A 25 -8.38 -10.40 -20.29
CA GLU A 25 -8.10 -11.34 -19.20
C GLU A 25 -6.61 -11.39 -18.90
N ILE A 26 -5.77 -11.44 -19.94
CA ILE A 26 -4.32 -11.37 -19.82
C ILE A 26 -3.90 -10.08 -19.11
N LEU A 27 -4.42 -8.93 -19.56
CA LEU A 27 -4.13 -7.65 -18.91
C LEU A 27 -4.61 -7.60 -17.46
N GLN A 28 -5.80 -8.11 -17.18
CA GLN A 28 -6.35 -8.16 -15.83
C GLN A 28 -5.48 -9.02 -14.91
N TRP A 29 -5.03 -10.18 -15.41
CA TRP A 29 -4.09 -11.04 -14.69
C TRP A 29 -2.80 -10.30 -14.38
N TYR A 30 -2.14 -9.68 -15.36
CA TYR A 30 -0.91 -8.92 -15.11
C TYR A 30 -1.13 -7.74 -14.15
N ARG A 31 -2.27 -7.05 -14.23
CA ARG A 31 -2.62 -5.96 -13.30
C ARG A 31 -2.78 -6.49 -11.87
N ASN A 32 -3.52 -7.57 -11.69
CA ASN A 32 -3.77 -8.16 -10.38
C ASN A 32 -2.51 -8.81 -9.79
N SER A 33 -1.71 -9.49 -10.59
CA SER A 33 -0.45 -10.10 -10.17
C SER A 33 0.61 -9.08 -9.75
N ARG A 34 0.59 -7.87 -10.33
CA ARG A 34 1.47 -6.76 -9.91
C ARG A 34 0.94 -5.98 -8.70
N ARG A 35 -0.30 -6.22 -8.27
CA ARG A 35 -0.92 -5.47 -7.19
C ARG A 35 -0.43 -6.00 -5.85
N SER A 36 0.47 -5.27 -5.21
CA SER A 36 0.99 -5.60 -3.88
C SER A 36 0.15 -5.05 -2.72
N MET A 37 -0.60 -3.96 -2.94
CA MET A 37 -1.43 -3.30 -1.93
C MET A 37 -2.91 -3.34 -2.35
N PRO A 38 -3.86 -3.51 -1.41
CA PRO A 38 -5.28 -3.58 -1.74
C PRO A 38 -5.80 -2.26 -2.34
N PRO A 39 -6.87 -2.29 -3.13
CA PRO A 39 -7.54 -1.08 -3.58
C PRO A 39 -8.26 -0.36 -2.43
N PRO A 40 -8.51 0.95 -2.57
CA PRO A 40 -9.42 1.66 -1.67
C PRO A 40 -10.82 1.04 -1.76
N HIS A 41 -11.48 0.91 -0.61
CA HIS A 41 -12.83 0.40 -0.52
C HIS A 41 -13.79 1.36 -1.24
N PRO A 42 -14.77 0.87 -2.02
CA PRO A 42 -15.69 1.71 -2.79
C PRO A 42 -16.55 2.66 -1.93
N GLY A 43 -16.68 2.37 -0.63
CA GLY A 43 -17.39 3.22 0.34
C GLY A 43 -16.60 4.47 0.78
N LEU A 44 -15.29 4.54 0.52
CA LEU A 44 -14.49 5.71 0.84
C LEU A 44 -14.84 6.87 -0.10
N THR A 45 -14.82 8.09 0.44
CA THR A 45 -14.85 9.30 -0.38
C THR A 45 -13.63 9.36 -1.29
N ARG A 46 -13.71 10.14 -2.37
CA ARG A 46 -12.58 10.32 -3.28
C ARG A 46 -11.32 10.82 -2.57
N THR A 47 -11.48 11.73 -1.61
CA THR A 47 -10.38 12.29 -0.82
C THR A 47 -9.74 11.25 0.08
N GLU A 48 -10.54 10.45 0.79
CA GLU A 48 -10.04 9.35 1.62
C GLU A 48 -9.35 8.29 0.77
N ALA A 49 -9.92 7.92 -0.37
CA ALA A 49 -9.31 6.94 -1.27
C ALA A 49 -7.94 7.39 -1.81
N VAL A 50 -7.79 8.67 -2.13
CA VAL A 50 -6.49 9.26 -2.53
C VAL A 50 -5.52 9.24 -1.36
N LEU A 51 -5.95 9.66 -0.18
CA LEU A 51 -5.13 9.69 1.02
C LEU A 51 -4.67 8.29 1.41
N PHE A 52 -5.57 7.30 1.36
CA PHE A 52 -5.25 5.89 1.59
C PHE A 52 -4.18 5.38 0.63
N ARG A 53 -4.27 5.71 -0.67
CA ARG A 53 -3.20 5.38 -1.63
C ARG A 53 -1.88 6.03 -1.26
N GLN A 54 -1.89 7.30 -0.87
CA GLN A 54 -0.67 8.00 -0.47
C GLN A 54 -0.06 7.41 0.80
N LEU A 55 -0.88 6.92 1.74
CA LEU A 55 -0.40 6.19 2.91
C LEU A 55 0.30 4.90 2.48
N GLN A 56 -0.33 4.09 1.63
CA GLN A 56 0.24 2.84 1.12
C GLN A 56 1.58 3.02 0.40
N THR A 57 1.77 4.15 -0.28
CA THR A 57 3.00 4.46 -1.03
C THR A 57 3.94 5.41 -0.29
N HIS A 58 3.65 5.76 0.97
CA HIS A 58 4.40 6.74 1.76
C HIS A 58 4.63 8.10 1.06
N SER A 59 3.66 8.53 0.25
CA SER A 59 3.74 9.73 -0.58
C SER A 59 2.81 10.86 -0.14
N VAL A 60 2.31 10.80 1.11
CA VAL A 60 1.59 11.93 1.72
C VAL A 60 2.53 13.12 1.83
N LEU A 61 2.03 14.32 1.51
CA LEU A 61 2.84 15.54 1.47
C LEU A 61 3.16 16.04 2.88
N THR A 62 4.23 15.49 3.45
CA THR A 62 4.81 15.93 4.73
C THR A 62 5.84 17.02 4.52
N PRO A 63 6.20 17.87 5.52
CA PRO A 63 7.26 18.87 5.35
C PRO A 63 8.61 18.24 4.95
N ALA A 64 8.91 17.03 5.42
CA ALA A 64 10.10 16.29 5.00
C ALA A 64 10.10 15.94 3.51
N LEU A 65 8.95 15.57 2.93
CA LEU A 65 8.80 15.34 1.50
C LEU A 65 8.70 16.66 0.72
N ALA A 66 7.94 17.61 1.24
CA ALA A 66 7.62 18.87 0.60
C ALA A 66 8.85 19.77 0.44
N ARG A 67 9.85 19.68 1.32
CA ARG A 67 11.15 20.34 1.13
C ARG A 67 11.84 19.92 -0.18
N TYR A 68 11.69 18.67 -0.61
CA TYR A 68 12.26 18.20 -1.87
C TYR A 68 11.40 18.57 -3.09
N VAL A 69 10.07 18.62 -2.92
CA VAL A 69 9.13 18.89 -4.02
C VAL A 69 8.99 20.39 -4.29
N CYS A 70 8.89 21.19 -3.24
CA CYS A 70 8.65 22.64 -3.27
C CYS A 70 9.55 23.37 -2.25
N PRO A 71 10.89 23.40 -2.46
CA PRO A 71 11.83 23.99 -1.51
C PRO A 71 11.58 25.47 -1.21
N GLU A 72 11.08 26.23 -2.19
CA GLU A 72 10.76 27.66 -2.05
C GLU A 72 9.65 27.92 -1.01
N VAL A 73 8.74 26.95 -0.84
CA VAL A 73 7.61 27.04 0.11
C VAL A 73 7.96 26.36 1.43
N TYR A 74 8.72 25.27 1.39
CA TYR A 74 9.06 24.45 2.55
C TYR A 74 10.56 24.56 2.89
N ALA A 75 10.92 25.69 3.51
CA ALA A 75 12.29 26.00 3.91
C ALA A 75 12.84 25.08 5.03
N THR A 76 11.97 24.49 5.84
CA THR A 76 12.32 23.58 6.94
C THR A 76 11.55 22.27 6.82
N ASP A 77 12.16 21.17 7.28
CA ASP A 77 11.53 19.86 7.40
C ASP A 77 11.20 19.51 8.87
N ILE A 78 11.19 20.52 9.73
CA ILE A 78 10.86 20.39 11.16
C ILE A 78 9.35 20.26 11.32
N CYS A 79 8.94 19.39 12.23
CA CYS A 79 7.53 19.20 12.56
C CYS A 79 6.93 20.46 13.16
N ARG A 80 5.79 20.90 12.63
CA ARG A 80 5.13 22.12 13.14
C ARG A 80 4.42 21.92 14.47
N LEU A 81 4.13 20.68 14.83
CA LEU A 81 3.40 20.32 16.05
C LEU A 81 4.35 20.25 17.24
N CYS A 82 5.42 19.45 17.16
CA CYS A 82 6.38 19.30 18.25
C CYS A 82 7.58 20.27 18.16
N GLN A 83 7.87 20.85 16.99
CA GLN A 83 8.99 21.76 16.74
C GLN A 83 10.40 21.19 16.99
N GLU A 84 10.53 19.89 17.22
CA GLU A 84 11.81 19.26 17.58
C GLU A 84 12.31 18.28 16.51
N ALA A 85 11.44 17.40 16.02
CA ALA A 85 11.83 16.31 15.14
C ALA A 85 11.55 16.60 13.66
N ARG A 86 12.21 15.83 12.79
CA ARG A 86 11.94 15.83 11.35
C ARG A 86 10.51 15.35 11.08
N ALA A 87 9.74 16.12 10.32
CA ALA A 87 8.33 15.87 9.99
C ALA A 87 8.16 14.77 8.93
N THR A 88 8.60 13.55 9.24
CA THR A 88 8.34 12.37 8.42
C THR A 88 6.90 11.91 8.59
N LEU A 89 6.40 11.07 7.67
CA LEU A 89 5.04 10.55 7.76
C LEU A 89 4.82 9.73 9.04
N VAL A 90 5.80 8.90 9.42
CA VAL A 90 5.76 8.12 10.67
C VAL A 90 5.70 9.06 11.88
N HIS A 91 6.50 10.13 11.87
CA HIS A 91 6.49 11.09 12.96
C HIS A 91 5.13 11.77 13.10
N LEU A 92 4.56 12.27 12.00
CA LEU A 92 3.29 12.99 12.03
C LEU A 92 2.10 12.13 12.44
N LEU A 93 2.04 10.87 12.00
CA LEU A 93 0.88 10.00 12.27
C LEU A 93 0.98 9.21 13.58
N TRP A 94 2.18 8.99 14.11
CA TRP A 94 2.37 8.06 15.24
C TRP A 94 3.20 8.64 16.39
N ASN A 95 4.26 9.39 16.10
CA ASN A 95 5.29 9.71 17.09
C ASN A 95 5.40 11.21 17.42
N CYS A 96 4.42 12.02 17.04
CA CYS A 96 4.51 13.46 17.28
C CYS A 96 4.26 13.83 18.73
N GLN A 97 3.19 13.30 19.36
CA GLN A 97 2.93 13.55 20.78
C GLN A 97 1.84 12.64 21.39
N PRO A 98 2.00 12.23 22.66
CA PRO A 98 3.25 12.23 23.42
C PRO A 98 4.28 11.30 22.76
N PRO A 99 5.59 11.60 22.82
CA PRO A 99 6.59 10.80 22.12
C PRO A 99 6.63 9.39 22.73
N THR A 100 5.96 8.43 22.09
CA THR A 100 5.91 7.05 22.60
C THR A 100 7.21 6.30 22.33
N SER A 101 8.03 6.73 21.36
CA SER A 101 9.32 6.10 21.05
C SER A 101 10.07 6.85 19.95
N ASN A 102 11.40 6.82 19.88
CA ASN A 102 12.17 7.39 18.75
C ASN A 102 12.07 6.54 17.45
N THR A 103 10.92 5.92 17.19
CA THR A 103 10.75 4.93 16.12
C THR A 103 10.57 5.61 14.77
N THR A 104 11.37 5.18 13.80
CA THR A 104 11.35 5.60 12.39
C THR A 104 10.47 4.71 11.50
N THR A 105 9.87 3.67 12.06
CA THR A 105 9.02 2.69 11.37
C THR A 105 7.58 2.79 11.87
N PHE A 106 6.61 2.52 10.98
CA PHE A 106 5.21 2.39 11.40
C PHE A 106 5.04 1.21 12.36
N PRO A 107 4.10 1.30 13.31
CA PRO A 107 3.80 0.17 14.14
C PRO A 107 3.02 -0.90 13.32
N PRO A 108 3.11 -2.19 13.67
CA PRO A 108 2.53 -3.27 12.88
C PRO A 108 1.04 -3.13 12.57
N GLN A 109 0.26 -2.56 13.49
CA GLN A 109 -1.17 -2.31 13.30
C GLN A 109 -1.44 -1.27 12.21
N PHE A 110 -0.55 -0.29 12.03
CA PHE A 110 -0.71 0.72 11.00
C PHE A 110 -0.37 0.14 9.63
N GLU A 111 0.68 -0.68 9.56
CA GLU A 111 1.00 -1.44 8.35
C GLU A 111 -0.10 -2.43 7.96
N ALA A 112 -0.70 -3.10 8.94
CA ALA A 112 -1.84 -3.99 8.71
C ALA A 112 -3.05 -3.22 8.17
N ALA A 113 -3.32 -2.01 8.70
CA ALA A 113 -4.42 -1.17 8.22
C ALA A 113 -4.23 -0.76 6.74
N MET A 114 -3.01 -0.41 6.32
CA MET A 114 -2.69 -0.10 4.92
C MET A 114 -2.87 -1.30 3.97
N ARG A 115 -2.81 -2.53 4.51
CA ARG A 115 -3.00 -3.79 3.79
C ARG A 115 -4.41 -4.38 3.95
N SER A 116 -5.32 -3.70 4.65
CA SER A 116 -6.69 -4.15 4.83
C SER A 116 -7.56 -3.83 3.61
N GLU A 117 -8.51 -4.71 3.29
CA GLU A 117 -9.57 -4.50 2.30
C GLU A 117 -10.88 -4.01 2.96
N ASP A 118 -10.95 -4.07 4.28
CA ASP A 118 -12.13 -3.72 5.07
C ASP A 118 -12.37 -2.21 5.15
N TYR A 119 -13.62 -1.79 4.96
CA TYR A 119 -14.01 -0.39 4.95
C TYR A 119 -13.66 0.33 6.26
N ASP A 120 -14.08 -0.20 7.40
CA ASP A 120 -13.91 0.46 8.70
C ASP A 120 -12.42 0.64 9.03
N THR A 121 -11.61 -0.35 8.69
CA THR A 121 -10.16 -0.29 8.85
C THR A 121 -9.52 0.79 7.97
N GLN A 122 -9.92 0.88 6.70
CA GLN A 122 -9.39 1.90 5.79
C GLN A 122 -9.84 3.32 6.19
N ALA A 123 -11.11 3.48 6.58
CA ALA A 123 -11.66 4.76 7.01
C ALA A 123 -10.94 5.29 8.27
N ARG A 124 -10.68 4.41 9.24
CA ARG A 124 -9.86 4.77 10.42
C ARG A 124 -8.45 5.17 10.03
N ALA A 125 -7.81 4.44 9.11
CA ALA A 125 -6.46 4.76 8.67
C ALA A 125 -6.36 6.16 8.04
N THR A 126 -7.37 6.56 7.25
CA THR A 126 -7.44 7.89 6.66
C THR A 126 -7.77 8.97 7.68
N ASP A 127 -8.65 8.69 8.65
CA ASP A 127 -9.04 9.62 9.71
C ASP A 127 -7.85 10.06 10.57
N TYR A 128 -6.99 9.10 10.97
CA TYR A 128 -5.75 9.39 11.72
C TYR A 128 -4.81 10.37 11.00
N SER A 129 -4.89 10.44 9.67
CA SER A 129 -4.02 11.30 8.86
C SER A 129 -4.57 12.71 8.63
N THR A 130 -5.84 12.95 8.95
CA THR A 130 -6.50 14.27 8.83
C THR A 130 -6.56 15.06 10.13
N THR A 131 -6.27 14.44 11.28
CA THR A 131 -6.41 15.05 12.61
C THR A 131 -5.18 15.81 13.12
N HIS A 132 -4.16 16.05 12.28
CA HIS A 132 -2.87 16.63 12.67
C HIS A 132 -2.41 17.75 11.72
#